data_AF-A0AAV5UYL9-F1
#
_entry.id   AF-A0AAV5UYL9-F1
#
_cell.length_a   1.000
_cell.length_b   1.000
_cell.length_c   1.000
_cell.angle_alpha   90.00
_cell.angle_beta   90.00
_cell.angle_gamma   90.00
#
_symmetry.space_group_name_H-M   'P 1'
#
loop_
_entity.id
_entity.type
_entity.pdbx_description
1 polymer ?
#
loop_
_entity_poly.entity_id
_entity_poly.type
_entity_poly.pdbx_seq_one_letter_code
_entity_poly.pdbx_strand_id
1 'polypeptide(L)'
;FMWIWQKFLSTCLVLRYSNGESSGEQIPTILAWTPAFGSHVYHTWFQDRLRDEKCPKQCKFVPRVHERNHSIADYDAVVFHSRDVELRDLPKSRKSDQLYLLFSLEAPGNRAEETHKWFPPFYFNRTVGYSSLNDYVYDYDRLVDANLTKDAVKSKNHSILAIISGCRTASGRESLIKVLWAHLNITLRGSCYGKSVSGDELDNLIKTHRFVIAMENSACMEYVTEKAFRYKSLIVPIVLSRKLVKDIIPADSFIAVDDFDNVTEFKDRISTLERNEDEYMKYFAWMKREDDFGIRNKGVCKLCTDLHNRRSLIHSSLANAVFPDANLCERRIVDRLLEGETRVEWEQFVFKGEVLTLIFLLFLFIRRF
;
A
#
# COMPACT_ATOMS: atom_id res chain seq x y z
N PHE A 1 28.26 70.79 -8.22
CA PHE A 1 28.91 69.94 -7.20
C PHE A 1 27.81 69.07 -6.59
N MET A 2 27.31 68.03 -7.26
CA MET A 2 28.02 66.91 -7.90
C MET A 2 28.98 66.24 -6.91
N TRP A 3 28.84 64.90 -6.79
CA TRP A 3 29.57 63.94 -5.94
C TRP A 3 28.93 63.77 -4.54
N ILE A 4 28.44 62.60 -4.07
CA ILE A 4 28.57 61.19 -4.45
C ILE A 4 27.28 60.47 -3.99
N TRP A 5 26.48 60.01 -4.95
CA TRP A 5 25.62 58.84 -4.84
C TRP A 5 26.12 57.90 -5.93
N GLN A 6 26.96 56.92 -5.58
CA GLN A 6 27.33 55.71 -6.33
C GLN A 6 28.70 55.22 -5.85
N LYS A 7 28.72 54.35 -4.83
CA LYS A 7 29.76 53.34 -4.58
C LYS A 7 29.40 52.52 -3.33
N PHE A 8 28.33 51.74 -3.40
CA PHE A 8 28.09 50.61 -2.47
C PHE A 8 27.36 49.43 -3.15
N LEU A 9 27.52 49.30 -4.47
CA LEU A 9 27.15 48.11 -5.24
C LEU A 9 28.35 47.78 -6.13
N SER A 10 28.89 46.56 -5.97
CA SER A 10 29.99 45.92 -6.71
C SER A 10 31.22 45.58 -5.85
N THR A 11 31.08 44.61 -4.95
CA THR A 11 32.14 43.60 -4.69
C THR A 11 31.59 42.44 -3.86
N CYS A 12 30.93 41.49 -4.54
CA CYS A 12 30.94 40.06 -4.23
C CYS A 12 30.04 39.31 -5.22
N LEU A 13 30.42 39.39 -6.50
CA LEU A 13 29.93 38.50 -7.56
C LEU A 13 31.09 38.28 -8.53
N VAL A 14 32.17 37.70 -8.00
CA VAL A 14 33.11 36.99 -8.85
C VAL A 14 32.54 35.59 -9.00
N LEU A 15 31.75 35.41 -10.06
CA LEU A 15 31.53 34.12 -10.68
C LEU A 15 32.91 33.56 -11.01
N ARG A 16 33.44 32.68 -10.15
CA ARG A 16 34.42 31.70 -10.60
C ARG A 16 33.68 30.72 -11.48
N TYR A 17 33.65 31.02 -12.78
CA TYR A 17 33.51 30.00 -13.81
C TYR A 17 34.83 29.22 -13.81
N SER A 18 35.01 28.34 -12.83
CA SER A 18 35.98 27.27 -12.95
C SER A 18 35.35 26.26 -13.89
N ASN A 19 35.91 26.15 -15.11
CA ASN A 19 35.90 24.89 -15.84
C ASN A 19 36.59 23.84 -14.94
N GLY A 20 35.80 23.26 -14.05
CA GLY A 20 36.18 22.12 -13.26
C GLY A 20 35.85 20.89 -14.09
N GLU A 21 36.90 20.16 -14.46
CA GLU A 21 36.80 18.74 -14.75
C GLU A 21 35.84 18.07 -13.77
N SER A 22 35.00 17.16 -14.27
CA SER A 22 34.00 16.44 -13.51
C SER A 22 34.61 15.75 -12.28
N SER A 23 34.55 16.42 -11.12
CA SER A 23 34.56 15.73 -9.84
C SER A 23 33.35 14.82 -9.85
N GLY A 24 33.54 13.51 -9.82
CA GLY A 24 32.44 12.54 -9.83
C GLY A 24 31.37 12.98 -8.83
N GLU A 25 30.14 13.15 -9.31
CA GLU A 25 29.02 13.63 -8.50
C GLU A 25 28.88 12.70 -7.28
N GLN A 26 29.07 13.26 -6.07
CA GLN A 26 29.01 12.47 -4.84
C GLN A 26 27.61 11.89 -4.69
N ILE A 27 27.51 10.56 -4.63
CA ILE A 27 26.24 9.85 -4.52
C ILE A 27 25.70 10.05 -3.09
N PRO A 28 24.50 10.64 -2.92
CA PRO A 28 23.91 10.82 -1.60
C PRO A 28 23.66 9.49 -0.90
N THR A 29 23.86 9.47 0.41
CA THR A 29 23.66 8.30 1.26
C THR A 29 22.49 8.52 2.20
N ILE A 30 21.66 7.49 2.34
CA ILE A 30 20.44 7.49 3.16
C ILE A 30 20.55 6.36 4.17
N LEU A 31 20.54 6.70 5.45
CA LEU A 31 20.61 5.73 6.53
C LEU A 31 19.22 5.19 6.86
N ALA A 32 19.05 3.88 6.85
CA ALA A 32 17.85 3.21 7.36
C ALA A 32 17.99 3.00 8.88
N TRP A 33 17.37 3.88 9.67
CA TRP A 33 17.55 3.95 11.13
C TRP A 33 16.83 2.83 11.89
N THR A 34 15.54 2.68 11.64
CA THR A 34 14.72 1.60 12.22
C THR A 34 14.69 0.42 11.27
N PRO A 35 14.38 -0.82 11.71
CA PRO A 35 13.85 -1.84 10.80
C PRO A 35 12.51 -1.38 10.18
N ALA A 36 12.01 -2.10 9.17
CA ALA A 36 10.64 -1.94 8.69
C ALA A 36 9.88 -3.26 8.84
N PHE A 37 8.81 -3.25 9.64
CA PHE A 37 8.07 -4.45 10.03
C PHE A 37 8.98 -5.53 10.66
N GLY A 38 9.93 -5.10 11.49
CA GLY A 38 10.97 -5.97 12.07
C GLY A 38 12.10 -6.40 11.10
N SER A 39 12.01 -6.08 9.81
CA SER A 39 13.04 -6.41 8.82
C SER A 39 14.14 -5.35 8.76
N HIS A 40 15.39 -5.77 8.96
CA HIS A 40 16.57 -4.89 8.89
C HIS A 40 17.10 -4.71 7.45
N VAL A 41 16.50 -5.40 6.48
CA VAL A 41 16.95 -5.39 5.09
C VAL A 41 16.12 -4.49 4.17
N TYR A 42 15.12 -3.78 4.67
CA TYR A 42 14.23 -2.95 3.82
C TYR A 42 14.95 -1.83 3.05
N HIS A 43 16.17 -1.47 3.44
CA HIS A 43 17.05 -0.60 2.65
C HIS A 43 17.27 -1.17 1.23
N THR A 44 17.27 -2.50 1.06
CA THR A 44 17.38 -3.14 -0.26
C THR A 44 16.12 -2.91 -1.09
N TRP A 45 14.94 -2.78 -0.48
CA TRP A 45 13.70 -2.52 -1.23
C TRP A 45 13.78 -1.20 -2.00
N PHE A 46 14.28 -0.14 -1.33
CA PHE A 46 14.55 1.14 -1.99
C PHE A 46 15.65 1.02 -3.04
N GLN A 47 16.75 0.32 -2.74
CA GLN A 47 17.84 0.13 -3.69
C GLN A 47 17.39 -0.64 -4.95
N ASP A 48 16.53 -1.63 -4.78
CA ASP A 48 15.93 -2.43 -5.85
C ASP A 48 15.02 -1.56 -6.70
N ARG A 49 14.13 -0.76 -6.09
CA ARG A 49 13.30 0.23 -6.80
C ARG A 49 14.12 1.18 -7.66
N LEU A 50 15.22 1.73 -7.14
CA LEU A 50 16.08 2.66 -7.89
C LEU A 50 16.70 2.03 -9.15
N ARG A 51 17.14 0.77 -9.04
CA ARG A 51 17.69 0.01 -10.16
C ARG A 51 16.61 -0.31 -11.18
N ASP A 52 15.48 -0.78 -10.68
CA ASP A 52 14.34 -1.26 -11.44
C ASP A 52 13.60 -0.15 -12.21
N GLU A 53 13.58 1.08 -11.67
CA GLU A 53 13.03 2.27 -12.32
C GLU A 53 14.06 2.99 -13.22
N LYS A 54 15.31 2.52 -13.24
CA LYS A 54 16.42 3.13 -13.99
C LYS A 54 16.54 4.63 -13.69
N CYS A 55 16.49 4.99 -12.40
CA CYS A 55 16.47 6.39 -11.99
C CYS A 55 17.67 7.17 -12.56
N PRO A 56 17.46 8.40 -13.09
CA PRO A 56 18.53 9.21 -13.68
C PRO A 56 19.56 9.66 -12.64
N LYS A 57 19.13 9.81 -11.38
CA LYS A 57 19.97 10.12 -10.23
C LYS A 57 19.89 8.98 -9.22
N GLN A 58 21.05 8.46 -8.85
CA GLN A 58 21.17 7.34 -7.91
C GLN A 58 21.46 7.85 -6.50
N CYS A 59 20.97 7.15 -5.48
CA CYS A 59 21.36 7.35 -4.09
C CYS A 59 21.53 5.98 -3.42
N LYS A 60 22.29 5.91 -2.32
CA LYS A 60 22.63 4.66 -1.66
C LYS A 60 21.93 4.54 -0.31
N PHE A 61 21.09 3.53 -0.16
CA PHE A 61 20.49 3.20 1.13
C PHE A 61 21.41 2.28 1.94
N VAL A 62 21.64 2.63 3.20
CA VAL A 62 22.61 1.94 4.08
C VAL A 62 21.90 1.47 5.34
N PRO A 63 22.04 0.19 5.75
CA PRO A 63 21.47 -0.28 7.00
C PRO A 63 22.23 0.27 8.20
N ARG A 64 21.51 0.48 9.31
CA ARG A 64 22.09 0.93 10.58
C ARG A 64 23.18 0.01 11.14
N VAL A 65 23.21 -1.27 10.77
CA VAL A 65 24.21 -2.24 11.26
C VAL A 65 25.66 -1.81 10.97
N HIS A 66 25.88 -0.87 10.04
CA HIS A 66 27.18 -0.27 9.77
C HIS A 66 27.56 0.94 10.66
N GLU A 67 26.75 1.31 11.67
CA GLU A 67 26.97 2.47 12.54
C GLU A 67 28.13 2.36 13.55
N ARG A 68 28.81 1.21 13.66
CA ARG A 68 29.87 1.09 14.69
C ARG A 68 31.01 2.11 14.55
N ASN A 69 31.19 2.71 13.37
CA ASN A 69 32.25 3.69 13.09
C ASN A 69 31.78 5.04 12.51
N HIS A 70 30.49 5.23 12.19
CA HIS A 70 30.02 6.42 11.45
C HIS A 70 28.98 7.20 12.25
N SER A 71 29.08 8.52 12.25
CA SER A 71 28.09 9.40 12.87
C SER A 71 26.85 9.48 11.98
N ILE A 72 25.67 9.62 12.58
CA ILE A 72 24.45 9.93 11.83
C ILE A 72 24.63 11.17 10.95
N ALA A 73 25.46 12.13 11.37
CA ALA A 73 25.76 13.34 10.62
C ALA A 73 26.50 13.08 9.29
N ASP A 74 27.04 11.88 9.06
CA ASP A 74 27.78 11.54 7.84
C ASP A 74 26.86 11.21 6.65
N TYR A 75 25.56 11.02 6.91
CA TYR A 75 24.55 10.70 5.90
C TYR A 75 23.78 11.94 5.44
N ASP A 76 23.35 11.98 4.18
CA ASP A 76 22.58 13.10 3.62
C ASP A 76 21.11 13.08 4.08
N ALA A 77 20.58 11.88 4.31
CA ALA A 77 19.25 11.68 4.88
C ALA A 77 19.18 10.44 5.77
N VAL A 78 18.11 10.36 6.56
CA VAL A 78 17.83 9.23 7.45
C VAL A 78 16.36 8.86 7.31
N VAL A 79 16.06 7.58 7.08
CA VAL A 79 14.70 7.07 6.95
C VAL A 79 14.32 6.23 8.17
N PHE A 80 13.10 6.47 8.64
CA PHE A 80 12.50 5.84 9.80
C PHE A 80 11.18 5.21 9.39
N HIS A 81 11.04 3.91 9.57
CA HIS A 81 9.76 3.24 9.38
C HIS A 81 8.85 3.50 10.58
N SER A 82 7.69 4.10 10.33
CA SER A 82 6.87 4.70 11.39
C SER A 82 6.46 3.73 12.50
N ARG A 83 6.19 2.47 12.16
CA ARG A 83 5.75 1.46 13.13
C ARG A 83 6.87 0.97 14.05
N ASP A 84 8.11 1.08 13.61
CA ASP A 84 9.29 0.57 14.31
C ASP A 84 10.08 1.68 15.01
N VAL A 85 9.54 2.90 15.06
CA VAL A 85 10.16 4.02 15.80
C VAL A 85 10.02 3.80 17.30
N GLU A 86 11.15 3.72 17.99
CA GLU A 86 11.23 3.82 19.44
C GLU A 86 11.71 5.21 19.85
N LEU A 87 10.86 5.96 20.57
CA LEU A 87 11.15 7.36 20.93
C LEU A 87 12.48 7.56 21.68
N ARG A 88 12.90 6.56 22.47
CA ARG A 88 14.13 6.60 23.26
C ARG A 88 15.39 6.39 22.41
N ASP A 89 15.24 5.77 21.25
CA ASP A 89 16.30 5.49 20.30
C ASP A 89 16.39 6.58 19.20
N LEU A 90 15.54 7.60 19.26
CA LEU A 90 15.63 8.70 18.30
C LEU A 90 16.94 9.50 18.48
N PRO A 91 17.67 9.78 17.38
CA PRO A 91 18.83 10.67 17.42
C PRO A 91 18.51 12.02 18.07
N LYS A 92 19.35 12.43 19.02
CA LYS A 92 19.19 13.68 19.77
C LYS A 92 19.72 14.91 19.03
N SER A 93 20.61 14.71 18.06
CA SER A 93 21.21 15.76 17.25
C SER A 93 21.40 15.29 15.80
N ARG A 94 21.38 16.25 14.88
CA ARG A 94 21.58 16.06 13.44
C ARG A 94 22.11 17.34 12.81
N LYS A 95 22.60 17.26 11.56
CA LYS A 95 22.90 18.47 10.78
C LYS A 95 21.60 19.19 10.41
N SER A 96 21.66 20.52 10.29
CA SER A 96 20.49 21.35 10.00
C SER A 96 19.92 21.15 8.59
N ASP A 97 20.73 20.64 7.67
CA ASP A 97 20.39 20.33 6.28
C ASP A 97 20.05 18.85 6.04
N GLN A 98 20.20 17.98 7.06
CA GLN A 98 19.91 16.56 6.95
C GLN A 98 18.40 16.29 6.94
N LEU A 99 17.93 15.52 5.94
CA LEU A 99 16.51 15.16 5.82
C LEU A 99 16.18 13.92 6.66
N TYR A 100 15.20 14.02 7.55
CA TYR A 100 14.58 12.85 8.17
C TYR A 100 13.29 12.49 7.44
N LEU A 101 13.24 11.27 6.92
CA LEU A 101 12.16 10.71 6.14
C LEU A 101 11.33 9.81 7.06
N LEU A 102 10.02 10.05 7.17
CA LEU A 102 9.10 9.13 7.80
C LEU A 102 8.48 8.23 6.73
N PHE A 103 8.75 6.93 6.81
CA PHE A 103 8.30 5.93 5.87
C PHE A 103 7.18 5.09 6.49
N SER A 104 6.04 4.94 5.80
CA SER A 104 5.15 3.82 6.07
C SER A 104 4.28 3.49 4.87
N LEU A 105 3.97 2.20 4.76
CA LEU A 105 3.01 1.68 3.80
C LEU A 105 1.69 1.31 4.45
N GLU A 106 1.55 1.49 5.76
CA GLU A 106 0.30 1.19 6.46
C GLU A 106 -0.76 2.25 6.19
N ALA A 107 -2.03 1.82 6.17
CA ALA A 107 -3.16 2.73 6.04
C ALA A 107 -3.55 3.37 7.39
N PRO A 108 -4.16 4.57 7.37
CA PRO A 108 -4.58 5.33 8.56
C PRO A 108 -5.50 4.61 9.54
N GLY A 109 -6.27 3.64 9.05
CA GLY A 109 -7.16 2.82 9.87
C GLY A 109 -6.46 1.69 10.64
N ASN A 110 -5.15 1.48 10.45
CA ASN A 110 -4.43 0.43 11.15
C ASN A 110 -3.99 0.90 12.55
N ARG A 111 -4.14 0.05 13.57
CA ARG A 111 -3.78 0.36 14.98
C ARG A 111 -2.33 0.84 15.14
N ALA A 112 -1.45 0.49 14.21
CA ALA A 112 -0.06 0.93 14.21
C ALA A 112 0.10 2.46 14.04
N GLU A 113 -0.86 3.17 13.44
CA GLU A 113 -0.78 4.62 13.21
C GLU A 113 -1.07 5.48 14.45
N GLU A 114 -1.61 4.91 15.53
CA GLU A 114 -1.73 5.65 16.80
C GLU A 114 -0.37 6.09 17.37
N THR A 115 0.72 5.48 16.89
CA THR A 115 2.10 5.80 17.28
C THR A 115 2.55 7.19 16.82
N HIS A 116 2.01 7.72 15.71
CA HIS A 116 2.48 8.98 15.13
C HIS A 116 2.19 10.20 16.01
N LYS A 117 1.10 10.14 16.80
CA LYS A 117 0.72 11.20 17.75
C LYS A 117 1.77 11.45 18.83
N TRP A 118 2.67 10.49 19.04
CA TRP A 118 3.71 10.55 20.07
C TRP A 118 5.06 10.99 19.53
N PHE A 119 5.19 11.19 18.22
CA PHE A 119 6.44 11.66 17.64
C PHE A 119 6.73 13.11 18.05
N PRO A 120 8.00 13.46 18.32
CA PRO A 120 8.34 14.82 18.65
C PRO A 120 7.93 15.76 17.51
N PRO A 121 7.33 16.93 17.81
CA PRO A 121 7.00 17.89 16.79
C PRO A 121 8.27 18.33 16.06
N PHE A 122 8.15 18.64 14.76
CA PHE A 122 9.26 19.13 13.94
C PHE A 122 10.44 18.15 13.74
N TYR A 123 10.26 16.88 14.09
CA TYR A 123 11.33 15.88 13.97
C TYR A 123 11.57 15.43 12.54
N PHE A 124 10.51 15.03 11.83
CA PHE A 124 10.59 14.57 10.44
C PHE A 124 10.44 15.73 9.45
N ASN A 125 11.13 15.64 8.31
CA ASN A 125 11.11 16.62 7.24
C ASN A 125 10.22 16.20 6.07
N ARG A 126 10.28 14.93 5.64
CA ARG A 126 9.53 14.42 4.48
C ARG A 126 8.86 13.07 4.76
N THR A 127 7.82 12.76 4.01
CA THR A 127 7.11 11.48 4.08
C THR A 127 7.37 10.61 2.86
N VAL A 128 7.45 9.31 3.09
CA VAL A 128 7.51 8.29 2.04
C VAL A 128 6.38 7.30 2.30
N GLY A 129 5.49 7.09 1.32
CA GLY A 129 4.34 6.20 1.53
C GLY A 129 3.57 5.91 0.26
N TYR A 130 2.46 5.17 0.38
CA TYR A 130 1.71 4.70 -0.78
C TYR A 130 0.85 5.78 -1.46
N SER A 131 0.64 6.95 -0.84
CA SER A 131 -0.31 7.97 -1.35
C SER A 131 0.38 9.08 -2.14
N SER A 132 -0.31 9.66 -3.13
CA SER A 132 0.12 10.84 -3.92
C SER A 132 0.28 12.09 -3.07
N LEU A 133 -0.34 12.08 -1.89
CA LEU A 133 -0.22 13.13 -0.88
C LEU A 133 1.12 13.07 -0.15
N ASN A 134 1.81 11.92 -0.14
CA ASN A 134 3.16 11.83 0.40
C ASN A 134 4.15 12.63 -0.45
N ASP A 135 5.21 13.13 0.18
CA ASP A 135 6.27 13.87 -0.53
C ASP A 135 6.93 12.98 -1.58
N TYR A 136 7.14 11.71 -1.21
CA TYR A 136 7.61 10.65 -2.09
C TYR A 136 6.68 9.44 -2.03
N VAL A 137 6.33 8.93 -3.19
CA VAL A 137 5.45 7.78 -3.33
C VAL A 137 6.28 6.49 -3.37
N TYR A 138 5.81 5.49 -2.65
CA TYR A 138 6.31 4.12 -2.71
C TYR A 138 5.11 3.20 -2.94
N ASP A 139 4.89 2.82 -4.19
CA ASP A 139 3.83 1.87 -4.54
C ASP A 139 4.22 0.46 -4.05
N TYR A 140 3.23 -0.37 -3.74
CA TYR A 140 3.46 -1.74 -3.22
C TYR A 140 4.08 -2.66 -4.26
N ASP A 141 3.64 -2.56 -5.50
CA ASP A 141 4.19 -3.29 -6.64
C ASP A 141 4.01 -2.45 -7.91
N ARG A 142 4.53 -2.95 -9.03
CA ARG A 142 4.35 -2.34 -10.35
C ARG A 142 3.58 -3.29 -11.25
N LEU A 143 2.89 -2.70 -12.21
CA LEU A 143 2.40 -3.45 -13.34
C LEU A 143 3.59 -3.78 -14.23
N VAL A 144 3.78 -5.07 -14.48
CA VAL A 144 4.80 -5.56 -15.39
C VAL A 144 4.12 -6.47 -16.39
N ASP A 145 4.51 -6.32 -17.65
CA ASP A 145 4.06 -7.20 -18.71
C ASP A 145 4.45 -8.63 -18.37
N ALA A 146 3.45 -9.50 -18.42
CA ALA A 146 3.63 -10.92 -18.27
C ALA A 146 3.23 -11.58 -19.59
N ASN A 147 4.16 -12.28 -20.23
CA ASN A 147 3.88 -13.12 -21.39
C ASN A 147 3.08 -14.35 -20.95
N LEU A 148 1.79 -14.16 -20.73
CA LEU A 148 0.89 -15.20 -20.23
C LEU A 148 0.07 -15.78 -21.38
N THR A 149 0.15 -17.11 -21.52
CA THR A 149 -0.65 -17.86 -22.50
C THR A 149 -2.01 -18.23 -21.90
N LYS A 150 -3.05 -18.32 -22.74
CA LYS A 150 -4.38 -18.80 -22.32
C LYS A 150 -4.31 -20.18 -21.63
N ASP A 151 -3.31 -21.00 -21.95
CA ASP A 151 -3.12 -22.31 -21.34
C ASP A 151 -2.94 -22.25 -19.81
N ALA A 152 -2.43 -21.15 -19.26
CA ALA A 152 -2.32 -20.97 -17.82
C ALA A 152 -3.69 -20.88 -17.11
N VAL A 153 -4.79 -20.65 -17.86
CA VAL A 153 -6.16 -20.71 -17.31
C VAL A 153 -6.64 -22.15 -17.14
N LYS A 154 -6.10 -23.11 -17.90
CA LYS A 154 -6.51 -24.52 -17.84
C LYS A 154 -6.22 -25.15 -16.48
N SER A 155 -5.20 -24.67 -15.76
CA SER A 155 -4.88 -25.13 -14.40
C SER A 155 -5.80 -24.52 -13.32
N LYS A 156 -6.69 -23.58 -13.68
CA LYS A 156 -7.57 -22.89 -12.73
C LYS A 156 -8.90 -23.61 -12.55
N ASN A 157 -8.87 -24.59 -11.65
CA ASN A 157 -10.00 -25.45 -11.30
C ASN A 157 -10.72 -25.03 -10.01
N HIS A 158 -10.22 -24.02 -9.29
CA HIS A 158 -10.88 -23.43 -8.13
C HIS A 158 -11.39 -22.02 -8.41
N SER A 159 -12.44 -21.63 -7.69
CA SER A 159 -13.15 -20.37 -7.87
C SER A 159 -12.40 -19.20 -7.21
N ILE A 160 -12.73 -18.88 -5.96
CA ILE A 160 -12.20 -17.71 -5.24
C ILE A 160 -11.25 -18.16 -4.14
N LEU A 161 -10.09 -17.50 -4.06
CA LEU A 161 -9.11 -17.65 -2.98
C LEU A 161 -9.19 -16.46 -2.03
N ALA A 162 -9.24 -16.69 -0.72
CA ALA A 162 -9.06 -15.63 0.28
C ALA A 162 -7.96 -16.00 1.27
N ILE A 163 -6.84 -15.27 1.25
CA ILE A 163 -5.73 -15.45 2.17
C ILE A 163 -5.68 -14.26 3.11
N ILE A 164 -6.19 -14.43 4.32
CA ILE A 164 -6.41 -13.33 5.28
C ILE A 164 -5.69 -13.63 6.58
N SER A 165 -4.72 -12.77 6.92
CA SER A 165 -3.96 -12.86 8.18
C SER A 165 -4.18 -11.67 9.13
N GLY A 166 -4.61 -10.52 8.61
CA GLY A 166 -5.04 -9.37 9.42
C GLY A 166 -6.53 -9.45 9.70
N CYS A 167 -6.91 -9.72 10.96
CA CYS A 167 -8.30 -9.90 11.38
C CYS A 167 -8.81 -8.69 12.19
N ARG A 168 -10.13 -8.50 12.23
CA ARG A 168 -10.82 -7.39 12.89
C ARG A 168 -10.36 -6.04 12.33
N THR A 169 -10.46 -5.93 11.01
CA THR A 169 -9.94 -4.79 10.25
C THR A 169 -10.90 -3.60 10.21
N ALA A 170 -10.36 -2.40 9.95
CA ALA A 170 -11.13 -1.16 9.92
C ALA A 170 -12.12 -1.10 8.74
N SER A 171 -11.83 -1.79 7.63
CA SER A 171 -12.75 -1.91 6.50
C SER A 171 -13.96 -2.80 6.81
N GLY A 172 -13.86 -3.70 7.80
CA GLY A 172 -14.89 -4.70 8.09
C GLY A 172 -14.97 -5.85 7.07
N ARG A 173 -13.95 -6.01 6.20
CA ARG A 173 -13.94 -6.98 5.09
C ARG A 173 -14.31 -8.40 5.51
N GLU A 174 -14.03 -8.79 6.75
CA GLU A 174 -14.31 -10.13 7.26
C GLU A 174 -15.81 -10.44 7.29
N SER A 175 -16.66 -9.45 7.59
CA SER A 175 -18.11 -9.62 7.55
C SER A 175 -18.60 -9.86 6.12
N LEU A 176 -18.08 -9.10 5.15
CA LEU A 176 -18.41 -9.30 3.74
C LEU A 176 -17.91 -10.66 3.24
N ILE A 177 -16.66 -11.04 3.54
CA ILE A 177 -16.11 -12.35 3.16
C ILE A 177 -16.96 -13.48 3.74
N LYS A 178 -17.45 -13.34 4.97
CA LYS A 178 -18.35 -14.33 5.60
C LYS A 178 -19.66 -14.47 4.84
N VAL A 179 -20.28 -13.36 4.44
CA VAL A 179 -21.49 -13.39 3.61
C VAL A 179 -21.17 -14.04 2.27
N LEU A 180 -20.17 -13.56 1.53
CA LEU A 180 -19.80 -14.12 0.23
C LEU A 180 -19.51 -15.64 0.30
N TRP A 181 -18.83 -16.10 1.35
CA TRP A 181 -18.51 -17.53 1.55
C TRP A 181 -19.75 -18.42 1.67
N ALA A 182 -20.88 -17.89 2.13
CA ALA A 182 -22.13 -18.66 2.19
C ALA A 182 -22.79 -18.86 0.81
N HIS A 183 -22.48 -18.01 -0.18
CA HIS A 183 -23.12 -18.02 -1.50
C HIS A 183 -22.16 -18.47 -2.63
N LEU A 184 -20.86 -18.43 -2.38
CA LEU A 184 -19.79 -18.68 -3.34
C LEU A 184 -18.79 -19.73 -2.83
N ASN A 185 -18.15 -20.43 -3.76
CA ASN A 185 -17.08 -21.37 -3.43
C ASN A 185 -15.76 -20.61 -3.14
N ILE A 186 -15.51 -20.31 -1.86
CA ILE A 186 -14.30 -19.60 -1.43
C ILE A 186 -13.38 -20.54 -0.64
N THR A 187 -12.14 -20.69 -1.12
CA THR A 187 -11.04 -21.31 -0.36
C THR A 187 -10.50 -20.30 0.64
N LEU A 188 -10.78 -20.52 1.93
CA LEU A 188 -10.27 -19.70 3.03
C LEU A 188 -8.90 -20.21 3.52
N ARG A 189 -7.94 -19.29 3.66
CA ARG A 189 -6.57 -19.54 4.13
C ARG A 189 -6.03 -18.34 4.92
N GLY A 190 -4.90 -18.54 5.62
CA GLY A 190 -4.25 -17.52 6.45
C GLY A 190 -4.65 -17.60 7.92
N SER A 191 -3.99 -16.80 8.77
CA SER A 191 -4.11 -16.92 10.23
C SER A 191 -5.50 -16.60 10.78
N CYS A 192 -6.36 -15.89 10.03
CA CYS A 192 -7.75 -15.68 10.44
C CYS A 192 -8.63 -16.94 10.26
N TYR A 193 -8.17 -17.92 9.47
CA TYR A 193 -8.92 -19.13 9.12
C TYR A 193 -8.12 -20.42 9.38
N GLY A 194 -7.09 -20.36 10.23
CA GLY A 194 -6.26 -21.51 10.58
C GLY A 194 -4.78 -21.15 10.63
N LYS A 195 -3.96 -21.88 9.85
CA LYS A 195 -2.51 -21.69 9.81
C LYS A 195 -2.08 -20.70 8.73
N SER A 196 -0.92 -20.08 8.95
CA SER A 196 -0.23 -19.28 7.94
C SER A 196 0.10 -20.14 6.70
N VAL A 197 0.06 -19.49 5.54
CA VAL A 197 0.35 -20.10 4.24
C VAL A 197 1.85 -19.96 3.96
N SER A 198 2.52 -21.04 3.56
CA SER A 198 3.94 -20.99 3.14
C SER A 198 4.08 -20.36 1.74
N GLY A 199 5.31 -20.01 1.34
CA GLY A 199 5.56 -19.48 -0.01
C GLY A 199 5.13 -20.44 -1.13
N ASP A 200 5.54 -21.71 -1.02
CA ASP A 200 5.19 -22.74 -2.03
C ASP A 200 3.67 -23.01 -2.07
N GLU A 201 3.00 -22.99 -0.91
CA GLU A 201 1.54 -23.14 -0.86
C GLU A 201 0.84 -21.95 -1.51
N LEU A 202 1.32 -20.73 -1.25
CA LEU A 202 0.79 -19.50 -1.84
C LEU A 202 0.85 -19.54 -3.37
N ASP A 203 2.01 -19.92 -3.93
CA ASP A 203 2.21 -20.02 -5.37
C ASP A 203 1.26 -21.05 -5.99
N ASN A 204 1.08 -22.20 -5.34
CA ASN A 204 0.15 -23.22 -5.80
C ASN A 204 -1.31 -22.76 -5.75
N LEU A 205 -1.72 -22.10 -4.66
CA LEU A 205 -3.08 -21.56 -4.52
C LEU A 205 -3.38 -20.52 -5.60
N ILE A 206 -2.44 -19.60 -5.84
CA ILE A 206 -2.59 -18.55 -6.87
C ILE A 206 -2.72 -19.16 -8.29
N LYS A 207 -1.94 -20.20 -8.60
CA LYS A 207 -1.98 -20.87 -9.92
C LYS A 207 -3.26 -21.65 -10.20
N THR A 208 -3.94 -22.10 -9.15
CA THR A 208 -5.11 -22.99 -9.24
C THR A 208 -6.45 -22.29 -9.09
N HIS A 209 -6.47 -21.02 -8.64
CA HIS A 209 -7.69 -20.24 -8.46
C HIS A 209 -7.89 -19.19 -9.56
N ARG A 210 -9.14 -18.91 -9.90
CA ARG A 210 -9.52 -17.88 -10.89
C ARG A 210 -9.54 -16.48 -10.30
N PHE A 211 -9.97 -16.35 -9.05
CA PHE A 211 -10.11 -15.06 -8.38
C PHE A 211 -9.38 -15.06 -7.04
N VAL A 212 -8.95 -13.88 -6.61
CA VAL A 212 -8.39 -13.66 -5.27
C VAL A 212 -9.10 -12.50 -4.59
N ILE A 213 -9.53 -12.69 -3.35
CA ILE A 213 -9.99 -11.60 -2.50
C ILE A 213 -8.80 -10.69 -2.19
N ALA A 214 -8.81 -9.51 -2.80
CA ALA A 214 -7.85 -8.43 -2.64
C ALA A 214 -8.46 -7.23 -1.88
N MET A 215 -9.39 -7.52 -0.97
CA MET A 215 -10.00 -6.53 -0.09
C MET A 215 -9.01 -6.09 0.99
N GLU A 216 -8.74 -4.80 1.08
CA GLU A 216 -7.78 -4.27 2.05
C GLU A 216 -8.33 -4.20 3.48
N ASN A 217 -7.42 -4.21 4.45
CA ASN A 217 -7.74 -4.04 5.87
C ASN A 217 -8.27 -2.63 6.21
N SER A 218 -8.03 -1.66 5.35
CA SER A 218 -8.59 -0.31 5.46
C SER A 218 -9.07 0.11 4.07
N ALA A 219 -10.27 0.69 3.99
CA ALA A 219 -10.84 1.11 2.72
C ALA A 219 -10.44 2.57 2.45
N CYS A 220 -9.19 2.80 2.01
CA CYS A 220 -8.65 4.14 1.81
C CYS A 220 -8.31 4.38 0.34
N MET A 221 -8.47 5.62 -0.12
CA MET A 221 -8.04 6.01 -1.46
C MET A 221 -6.57 5.65 -1.68
N GLU A 222 -6.25 5.11 -2.85
CA GLU A 222 -4.90 4.73 -3.28
C GLU A 222 -4.21 3.62 -2.46
N TYR A 223 -4.84 3.11 -1.40
CA TYR A 223 -4.29 2.02 -0.60
C TYR A 223 -4.57 0.69 -1.30
N VAL A 224 -3.67 0.33 -2.20
CA VAL A 224 -3.69 -0.93 -2.95
C VAL A 224 -2.39 -1.66 -2.70
N THR A 225 -2.47 -2.82 -2.06
CA THR A 225 -1.30 -3.58 -1.63
C THR A 225 -1.00 -4.75 -2.56
N GLU A 226 -0.02 -5.58 -2.20
CA GLU A 226 0.40 -6.76 -2.97
C GLU A 226 -0.77 -7.63 -3.44
N LYS A 227 -1.87 -7.66 -2.67
CA LYS A 227 -3.04 -8.52 -2.92
C LYS A 227 -3.62 -8.30 -4.31
N ALA A 228 -3.67 -7.06 -4.78
CA ALA A 228 -4.22 -6.73 -6.10
C ALA A 228 -3.21 -6.93 -7.25
N PHE A 229 -1.91 -7.00 -6.96
CA PHE A 229 -0.85 -7.13 -7.97
C PHE A 229 -0.51 -8.59 -8.34
N ARG A 230 -1.32 -9.58 -7.92
CA ARG A 230 -1.08 -11.01 -8.18
C ARG A 230 -1.40 -11.47 -9.60
N TYR A 231 -1.73 -10.56 -10.51
CA TYR A 231 -2.18 -10.83 -11.88
C TYR A 231 -1.20 -11.67 -12.73
N LYS A 232 0.09 -11.76 -12.35
CA LYS A 232 1.13 -12.52 -13.08
C LYS A 232 0.83 -14.02 -13.22
N SER A 233 -0.12 -14.55 -12.45
CA SER A 233 -0.60 -15.93 -12.61
C SER A 233 -2.01 -16.00 -13.20
N LEU A 234 -2.42 -14.97 -13.96
CA LEU A 234 -3.78 -14.81 -14.48
C LEU A 234 -4.84 -15.00 -13.39
N ILE A 235 -4.68 -14.43 -12.20
CA ILE A 235 -5.71 -14.44 -11.15
C ILE A 235 -6.33 -13.06 -11.06
N VAL A 236 -7.67 -12.98 -11.08
CA VAL A 236 -8.39 -11.69 -11.08
C VAL A 236 -8.62 -11.22 -9.64
N PRO A 237 -8.17 -10.02 -9.27
CA PRO A 237 -8.45 -9.45 -7.95
C PRO A 237 -9.93 -9.10 -7.78
N ILE A 238 -10.48 -9.39 -6.60
CA ILE A 238 -11.77 -8.92 -6.12
C ILE A 238 -11.53 -7.90 -5.01
N VAL A 239 -11.91 -6.64 -5.22
CA VAL A 239 -11.68 -5.52 -4.30
C VAL A 239 -12.98 -5.02 -3.69
N LEU A 240 -12.89 -4.22 -2.61
CA LEU A 240 -14.08 -3.65 -1.96
C LEU A 240 -14.79 -2.63 -2.85
N SER A 241 -14.03 -1.68 -3.41
CA SER A 241 -14.59 -0.58 -4.19
C SER A 241 -13.75 -0.23 -5.40
N ARG A 242 -14.43 0.03 -6.53
CA ARG A 242 -13.80 0.49 -7.77
C ARG A 242 -13.14 1.84 -7.60
N LYS A 243 -13.81 2.77 -6.91
CA LYS A 243 -13.30 4.14 -6.72
C LYS A 243 -11.96 4.16 -5.98
N LEU A 244 -11.74 3.24 -5.04
CA LEU A 244 -10.52 3.20 -4.24
C LEU A 244 -9.30 2.70 -5.03
N VAL A 245 -9.52 1.97 -6.13
CA VAL A 245 -8.50 1.14 -6.79
C VAL A 245 -8.21 1.57 -8.24
N LYS A 246 -9.22 2.08 -8.96
CA LYS A 246 -9.17 2.30 -10.42
C LYS A 246 -8.07 3.26 -10.93
N ASP A 247 -7.52 4.09 -10.04
CA ASP A 247 -6.49 5.06 -10.37
C ASP A 247 -5.07 4.53 -10.08
N ILE A 248 -4.96 3.32 -9.50
CA ILE A 248 -3.68 2.68 -9.14
C ILE A 248 -3.36 1.48 -10.04
N ILE A 249 -4.38 0.69 -10.38
CA ILE A 249 -4.28 -0.41 -11.35
C ILE A 249 -5.38 -0.24 -12.40
N PRO A 250 -5.27 -0.86 -13.59
CA PRO A 250 -6.16 -0.58 -14.68
C PRO A 250 -7.58 -0.95 -14.30
N ALA A 251 -8.54 -0.06 -14.53
CA ALA A 251 -9.91 -0.24 -14.05
C ALA A 251 -10.54 -1.55 -14.56
N ASP A 252 -10.19 -2.00 -15.75
CA ASP A 252 -10.68 -3.25 -16.33
C ASP A 252 -9.92 -4.50 -15.87
N SER A 253 -8.99 -4.40 -14.91
CA SER A 253 -8.16 -5.52 -14.42
C SER A 253 -8.70 -6.25 -13.18
N PHE A 254 -9.75 -5.74 -12.56
CA PHE A 254 -10.30 -6.27 -11.31
C PHE A 254 -11.82 -6.18 -11.25
N ILE A 255 -12.40 -6.97 -10.35
CA ILE A 255 -13.82 -6.94 -10.00
C ILE A 255 -13.98 -6.15 -8.69
N ALA A 256 -14.84 -5.14 -8.65
CA ALA A 256 -15.18 -4.48 -7.40
C ALA A 256 -16.55 -4.94 -6.91
N VAL A 257 -16.69 -5.19 -5.61
CA VAL A 257 -17.97 -5.64 -5.05
C VAL A 257 -19.02 -4.53 -5.11
N ASP A 258 -18.63 -3.27 -5.02
CA ASP A 258 -19.52 -2.11 -5.14
C ASP A 258 -20.04 -1.82 -6.56
N ASP A 259 -19.62 -2.61 -7.57
CA ASP A 259 -20.19 -2.55 -8.91
C ASP A 259 -21.55 -3.27 -9.02
N PHE A 260 -21.96 -4.00 -7.98
CA PHE A 260 -23.16 -4.86 -7.98
C PHE A 260 -24.16 -4.38 -6.93
N ASP A 261 -25.45 -4.47 -7.25
CA ASP A 261 -26.51 -4.04 -6.34
C ASP A 261 -26.68 -5.00 -5.14
N ASN A 262 -26.29 -6.27 -5.32
CA ASN A 262 -26.41 -7.31 -4.31
C ASN A 262 -25.48 -8.52 -4.57
N VAL A 263 -25.38 -9.42 -3.59
CA VAL A 263 -24.57 -10.65 -3.61
C VAL A 263 -25.01 -11.61 -4.70
N THR A 264 -26.30 -11.63 -5.08
CA THR A 264 -26.79 -12.49 -6.17
C THR A 264 -26.21 -12.05 -7.51
N GLU A 265 -26.25 -10.75 -7.82
CA GLU A 265 -25.67 -10.21 -9.05
C GLU A 265 -24.15 -10.41 -9.10
N PHE A 266 -23.46 -10.17 -7.98
CA PHE A 266 -22.04 -10.46 -7.86
C PHE A 266 -21.74 -11.95 -8.12
N LYS A 267 -22.55 -12.86 -7.56
CA LYS A 267 -22.41 -14.30 -7.77
C LYS A 267 -22.65 -14.71 -9.23
N ASP A 268 -23.63 -14.11 -9.89
CA ASP A 268 -23.92 -14.38 -11.30
C ASP A 268 -22.76 -13.92 -12.20
N ARG A 269 -22.12 -12.78 -11.85
CA ARG A 269 -20.90 -12.34 -12.52
C ARG A 269 -19.76 -13.35 -12.39
N ILE A 270 -19.46 -13.80 -11.17
CA ILE A 270 -18.43 -14.82 -10.93
C ILE A 270 -18.73 -16.08 -11.73
N SER A 271 -19.98 -16.56 -11.66
CA SER A 271 -20.41 -17.77 -12.37
C SER A 271 -20.30 -17.64 -13.90
N THR A 272 -20.55 -16.45 -14.46
CA THR A 272 -20.39 -16.17 -15.89
C THR A 272 -18.91 -16.27 -16.30
N LEU A 273 -18.02 -15.67 -15.51
CA LEU A 273 -16.58 -15.67 -15.77
C LEU A 273 -15.94 -17.04 -15.61
N GLU A 274 -16.50 -17.91 -14.77
CA GLU A 274 -16.07 -19.30 -14.64
C GLU A 274 -16.40 -20.14 -15.88
N ARG A 275 -17.50 -19.82 -16.57
CA ARG A 275 -17.97 -20.57 -17.75
C ARG A 275 -17.51 -19.97 -19.08
N ASN A 276 -17.06 -18.72 -19.09
CA ASN A 276 -16.64 -18.00 -20.27
C ASN A 276 -15.17 -17.54 -20.16
N GLU A 277 -14.26 -18.37 -20.68
CA GLU A 277 -12.81 -18.08 -20.65
C GLU A 277 -12.46 -16.81 -21.43
N ASP A 278 -13.12 -16.52 -22.55
CA ASP A 278 -12.82 -15.32 -23.34
C ASP A 278 -13.20 -14.05 -22.59
N GLU A 279 -14.31 -14.08 -21.83
CA GLU A 279 -14.70 -12.96 -20.99
C GLU A 279 -13.80 -12.79 -19.77
N TYR A 280 -13.38 -13.90 -19.16
CA TYR A 280 -12.38 -13.92 -18.10
C TYR A 280 -11.04 -13.31 -18.56
N MET A 281 -10.60 -13.64 -19.77
CA MET A 281 -9.34 -13.14 -20.32
C MET A 281 -9.34 -11.63 -20.59
N LYS A 282 -10.50 -10.97 -20.66
CA LYS A 282 -10.60 -9.51 -20.80
C LYS A 282 -9.96 -8.77 -19.62
N TYR A 283 -9.97 -9.35 -18.41
CA TYR A 283 -9.33 -8.76 -17.22
C TYR A 283 -7.79 -8.69 -17.30
N PHE A 284 -7.18 -9.32 -18.31
CA PHE A 284 -5.74 -9.30 -18.54
C PHE A 284 -5.37 -8.62 -19.87
N ALA A 285 -6.35 -8.09 -20.60
CA ALA A 285 -6.11 -7.42 -21.88
C ALA A 285 -5.22 -6.17 -21.74
N TRP A 286 -5.26 -5.53 -20.56
CA TRP A 286 -4.44 -4.36 -20.24
C TRP A 286 -2.93 -4.63 -20.29
N MET A 287 -2.46 -5.87 -20.10
CA MET A 287 -1.03 -6.23 -20.13
C MET A 287 -0.38 -6.11 -21.52
N LYS A 288 -1.17 -5.76 -22.53
CA LYS A 288 -0.69 -5.50 -23.89
C LYS A 288 -0.83 -4.03 -24.28
N ARG A 289 -1.34 -3.19 -23.39
CA ARG A 289 -1.52 -1.75 -23.62
C ARG A 289 -0.27 -1.02 -23.17
N GLU A 290 0.12 -0.01 -23.92
CA GLU A 290 1.19 0.92 -23.55
C GLU A 290 0.69 1.98 -22.55
N ASP A 291 -0.14 1.59 -21.58
CA ASP A 291 -0.66 2.53 -20.59
C ASP A 291 0.43 2.84 -19.54
N ASP A 292 0.55 4.11 -19.16
CA ASP A 292 1.50 4.58 -18.11
C ASP A 292 0.99 4.29 -16.67
N PHE A 293 0.40 3.11 -16.45
CA PHE A 293 0.07 2.64 -15.11
C PHE A 293 1.33 2.02 -14.49
N GLY A 294 2.14 2.81 -13.77
CA GLY A 294 3.23 2.20 -12.99
C GLY A 294 4.32 3.11 -12.47
N ILE A 295 4.42 4.36 -12.94
CA ILE A 295 5.42 5.30 -12.42
C ILE A 295 4.73 6.60 -12.02
N ARG A 296 4.43 6.71 -10.73
CA ARG A 296 3.96 7.98 -10.18
C ARG A 296 5.14 8.96 -10.17
N ASN A 297 4.94 10.16 -10.72
CA ASN A 297 5.96 11.21 -10.90
C ASN A 297 6.61 11.74 -9.59
N LYS A 298 6.33 11.11 -8.45
CA LYS A 298 6.87 11.43 -7.13
C LYS A 298 7.58 10.24 -6.45
N GLY A 299 8.08 9.25 -7.20
CA GLY A 299 8.71 8.04 -6.65
C GLY A 299 10.07 8.20 -5.98
N VAL A 300 10.75 7.09 -5.67
CA VAL A 300 12.09 7.06 -5.04
C VAL A 300 13.15 7.75 -5.92
N CYS A 301 13.01 7.73 -7.26
CA CYS A 301 13.88 8.50 -8.16
C CYS A 301 13.85 10.01 -7.86
N LYS A 302 12.67 10.56 -7.50
CA LYS A 302 12.52 11.98 -7.17
C LYS A 302 13.27 12.31 -5.88
N LEU A 303 13.20 11.43 -4.87
CA LEU A 303 13.96 11.59 -3.62
C LEU A 303 15.46 11.71 -3.91
N CYS A 304 16.05 10.79 -4.69
CA CYS A 304 17.47 10.90 -5.04
C CYS A 304 17.76 12.20 -5.81
N THR A 305 16.88 12.61 -6.73
CA THR A 305 17.05 13.85 -7.50
C THR A 305 17.05 15.09 -6.60
N ASP A 306 16.16 15.16 -5.61
CA ASP A 306 16.11 16.29 -4.68
C ASP A 306 17.34 16.33 -3.76
N LEU A 307 17.86 15.17 -3.34
CA LEU A 307 19.10 15.07 -2.56
C LEU A 307 20.33 15.54 -3.35
N HIS A 308 20.48 15.10 -4.61
CA HIS A 308 21.56 15.55 -5.50
C HIS A 308 21.55 17.06 -5.71
N ASN A 309 20.36 17.63 -5.89
CA ASN A 309 20.20 19.07 -6.06
C ASN A 309 20.35 19.87 -4.76
N ARG A 310 20.66 19.21 -3.63
CA ARG A 310 20.70 19.79 -2.28
C ARG A 310 19.50 20.68 -1.98
N ARG A 311 18.32 20.29 -2.50
CA ARG A 311 17.12 21.07 -2.25
C ARG A 311 16.79 20.92 -0.78
N SER A 312 16.98 22.02 -0.03
CA SER A 312 16.46 22.18 1.32
C SER A 312 14.94 22.24 1.25
N LEU A 313 14.34 21.06 1.14
CA LEU A 313 12.92 20.87 1.21
C LEU A 313 12.63 20.65 2.69
N ILE A 314 12.42 21.74 3.43
CA ILE A 314 12.08 21.72 4.86
C ILE A 314 10.61 22.10 4.99
N HIS A 315 9.79 21.17 5.49
CA HIS A 315 8.44 21.50 5.95
C HIS A 315 8.60 22.02 7.37
N SER A 316 7.90 23.10 7.70
CA SER A 316 7.96 23.72 9.02
C SER A 316 7.42 22.82 10.12
N SER A 317 6.67 21.75 9.79
CA SER A 317 6.30 20.63 10.67
C SER A 317 5.70 19.47 9.87
N LEU A 318 6.12 18.23 10.14
CA LEU A 318 5.44 17.02 9.68
C LEU A 318 4.56 16.33 10.72
N ALA A 319 4.49 16.83 11.95
CA ALA A 319 3.71 16.18 13.01
C ALA A 319 2.21 16.07 12.67
N ASN A 320 1.74 16.88 11.71
CA ASN A 320 0.37 16.85 11.17
C ASN A 320 0.32 16.47 9.68
N ALA A 321 1.46 16.20 9.05
CA ALA A 321 1.55 15.99 7.60
C ALA A 321 1.91 14.52 7.31
N VAL A 322 0.86 13.80 6.94
CA VAL A 322 0.84 12.77 5.89
C VAL A 322 1.27 11.35 6.28
N PHE A 323 0.37 10.69 6.99
CA PHE A 323 -0.31 9.53 6.38
C PHE A 323 -1.68 10.02 5.92
N PRO A 324 -2.30 9.46 4.87
CA PRO A 324 -3.53 9.99 4.32
C PRO A 324 -4.50 10.32 5.45
N ASP A 325 -5.14 11.49 5.42
CA ASP A 325 -6.13 11.84 6.45
C ASP A 325 -7.08 10.65 6.62
N ALA A 326 -7.43 10.27 7.85
CA ALA A 326 -8.41 9.22 8.08
C ALA A 326 -9.75 9.49 7.35
N ASN A 327 -9.99 10.75 6.94
CA ASN A 327 -11.09 11.16 6.06
C ASN A 327 -10.99 10.64 4.61
N LEU A 328 -9.81 10.22 4.16
CA LEU A 328 -9.58 9.52 2.88
C LEU A 328 -9.93 8.04 2.95
N CYS A 329 -10.25 7.55 4.16
CA CYS A 329 -10.75 6.21 4.39
C CYS A 329 -12.26 6.21 4.50
N GLU A 330 -12.89 5.40 3.69
CA GLU A 330 -14.32 5.20 3.65
C GLU A 330 -14.76 4.30 4.80
N ARG A 331 -15.27 4.93 5.87
CA ARG A 331 -15.76 4.21 7.05
C ARG A 331 -17.06 3.47 6.71
N ARG A 332 -17.25 2.32 7.35
CA ARG A 332 -18.48 1.51 7.25
C ARG A 332 -18.85 1.12 5.82
N ILE A 333 -17.86 1.00 4.92
CA ILE A 333 -18.11 0.58 3.54
C ILE A 333 -18.80 -0.77 3.47
N VAL A 334 -18.34 -1.75 4.26
CA VAL A 334 -18.95 -3.08 4.31
C VAL A 334 -20.36 -3.03 4.89
N ASP A 335 -20.61 -2.20 5.91
CA ASP A 335 -21.97 -2.05 6.44
C ASP A 335 -22.94 -1.59 5.34
N ARG A 336 -22.56 -0.60 4.53
CA ARG A 336 -23.38 -0.13 3.39
C ARG A 336 -23.57 -1.19 2.32
N LEU A 337 -22.52 -1.93 1.97
CA LEU A 337 -22.61 -3.04 1.02
C LEU A 337 -23.55 -4.15 1.52
N LEU A 338 -23.69 -4.31 2.84
CA LEU A 338 -24.56 -5.31 3.46
C LEU A 338 -25.94 -4.78 3.86
N GLU A 339 -26.16 -3.47 3.91
CA GLU A 339 -27.47 -2.88 4.25
C GLU A 339 -28.57 -3.38 3.30
N GLY A 340 -28.25 -3.57 2.01
CA GLY A 340 -29.16 -4.15 1.01
C GLY A 340 -29.46 -5.65 1.18
N GLU A 341 -28.59 -6.41 1.85
CA GLU A 341 -28.72 -7.86 2.02
C GLU A 341 -29.61 -8.25 3.22
N THR A 342 -29.75 -7.34 4.19
CA THR A 342 -30.31 -7.67 5.52
C THR A 342 -31.81 -7.91 5.58
N ARG A 343 -32.56 -7.84 4.47
CA ARG A 343 -34.02 -7.99 4.51
C ARG A 343 -34.58 -9.29 3.95
N VAL A 344 -33.81 -10.08 3.19
CA VAL A 344 -34.33 -11.26 2.49
C VAL A 344 -33.67 -12.58 2.94
N GLU A 345 -32.43 -12.55 3.44
CA GLU A 345 -31.69 -13.79 3.70
C GLU A 345 -31.57 -14.19 5.18
N TRP A 346 -31.82 -13.28 6.13
CA TRP A 346 -31.78 -13.64 7.57
C TRP A 346 -32.84 -14.68 7.94
N GLU A 347 -33.99 -14.70 7.25
CA GLU A 347 -35.01 -15.74 7.45
C GLU A 347 -34.57 -17.11 6.91
N GLN A 348 -33.74 -17.16 5.86
CA GLN A 348 -33.22 -18.42 5.31
C GLN A 348 -32.02 -18.97 6.10
N PHE A 349 -31.20 -18.09 6.70
CA PHE A 349 -30.08 -18.48 7.54
C PHE A 349 -30.51 -19.19 8.83
N VAL A 350 -31.67 -18.86 9.39
CA VAL A 350 -32.22 -19.52 10.59
C VAL A 350 -32.60 -20.98 10.30
N PHE A 351 -32.93 -21.34 9.05
CA PHE A 351 -33.38 -22.68 8.69
C PHE A 351 -32.27 -23.67 8.30
N LYS A 352 -31.04 -23.22 8.03
CA LYS A 352 -29.93 -24.09 7.60
C LYS A 352 -28.86 -24.37 8.66
N GLY A 353 -28.98 -23.80 9.85
CA GLY A 353 -28.13 -24.11 11.00
C GLY A 353 -28.91 -24.82 12.10
N GLU A 354 -28.81 -26.14 12.19
CA GLU A 354 -29.27 -26.91 13.35
C GLU A 354 -28.43 -26.60 14.60
N VAL A 355 -28.52 -25.39 15.17
CA VAL A 355 -28.22 -25.11 16.58
C VAL A 355 -28.96 -23.83 16.99
N LEU A 356 -30.29 -23.78 16.99
CA LEU A 356 -30.99 -22.64 17.61
C LEU A 356 -32.40 -22.92 18.18
N THR A 357 -32.77 -24.18 18.45
CA THR A 357 -34.01 -24.46 19.19
C THR A 357 -33.94 -23.99 20.66
N LEU A 358 -32.74 -23.78 21.21
CA LEU A 358 -32.54 -23.39 22.61
C LEU A 358 -32.63 -21.87 22.87
N ILE A 359 -32.24 -21.00 21.94
CA ILE A 359 -32.31 -19.55 22.17
C ILE A 359 -33.72 -19.02 21.91
N PHE A 360 -34.48 -19.62 20.99
CA PHE A 360 -35.88 -19.23 20.76
C PHE A 360 -36.78 -19.62 21.95
N LEU A 361 -36.51 -20.76 22.61
CA LEU A 361 -37.18 -21.13 23.86
C LEU A 361 -36.76 -20.24 25.03
N LEU A 362 -35.50 -19.79 25.10
CA LEU A 362 -35.05 -18.85 26.13
C LEU A 362 -35.73 -17.47 26.01
N PHE A 363 -35.91 -16.97 24.79
CA PHE A 363 -36.61 -15.71 24.53
C PHE A 363 -38.12 -15.78 24.82
N LEU A 364 -38.75 -16.94 24.64
CA LEU A 364 -40.14 -17.17 25.03
C LEU A 364 -40.32 -17.34 26.54
N PHE A 365 -39.31 -17.85 27.26
CA PHE A 365 -39.36 -18.00 28.73
C PHE A 365 -39.13 -16.67 29.46
N ILE A 366 -38.27 -15.79 28.95
CA ILE A 366 -37.98 -14.49 29.56
C ILE A 366 -39.14 -13.49 29.40
N ARG A 367 -40.10 -13.74 28.50
CA ARG A 367 -41.30 -12.92 28.33
C ARG A 367 -42.50 -13.35 29.17
N ARG A 368 -42.36 -14.36 30.05
CA ARG A 368 -43.46 -14.87 30.87
C ARG A 368 -43.21 -14.88 32.38
N PHE A 369 -42.25 -14.08 32.85
CA PHE A 369 -42.07 -13.75 34.26
C PHE A 369 -42.03 -12.23 34.46
#